data_AF-A0A7G9LLY3-F1
#
_entry.id   AF-A0A7G9LLY3-F1
#
_cell.length_a   1.000
_cell.length_b   1.000
_cell.length_c   1.000
_cell.angle_alpha   90.00
_cell.angle_beta   90.00
_cell.angle_gamma   90.00
#
_symmetry.space_group_name_H-M   'P 1'
#
loop_
_entity.id
_entity.type
_entity.pdbx_description
1 polymer ?
#
loop_
_entity_poly.entity_id
_entity_poly.type
_entity_poly.pdbx_seq_one_letter_code
_entity_poly.pdbx_strand_id
1 'polypeptide(L)'
;MQISNNQNLYNTYYKSREKLDVLPIEVFEIDKSNITKDKDISNNIETKPYVTATNSTFAYAIKSGIDKDTPVYNYFINLGEQQTEYIETEGKYLDPNAYSWYQSHKIATYGNLYEDAKDFENFVDNLMQQGYKENDALGRATVYAKAGLLDYGKQKAISIDPLAYDDKKQHGFHLIDNPPLKKAFLETLDSLDNVTASQLVANFFEDFPNKVPTAFQELLSQFGIKLEELKETQSEEERSKFTFTGDININEQMSLEYHNFIFDTLIGFFEDRVIFLEELEEKKPDSRLENLRNAYDILIENFKKNTKEHNETKNILNQYLKP
;
A
#
# COMPACT_ATOMS: atom_id res chain seq x y z
N MET A 1 -35.40 -13.26 13.33
CA MET A 1 -35.39 -11.79 13.45
C MET A 1 -34.49 -11.28 12.35
N GLN A 2 -35.07 -10.70 11.31
CA GLN A 2 -34.34 -10.11 10.19
C GLN A 2 -33.76 -8.77 10.67
N ILE A 3 -32.43 -8.62 10.59
CA ILE A 3 -31.76 -7.33 10.76
C ILE A 3 -31.87 -6.64 9.40
N SER A 4 -32.99 -5.95 9.19
CA SER A 4 -33.14 -4.95 8.12
C SER A 4 -32.88 -3.58 8.73
N ASN A 5 -31.85 -2.89 8.23
CA ASN A 5 -31.58 -1.44 8.29
C ASN A 5 -30.15 -1.05 8.72
N ASN A 6 -29.13 -1.61 8.05
CA ASN A 6 -27.85 -0.91 7.86
C ASN A 6 -27.67 -0.41 6.42
N GLN A 7 -28.73 -0.45 5.60
CA GLN A 7 -28.71 0.15 4.27
C GLN A 7 -28.86 1.68 4.41
N ASN A 8 -27.84 2.40 3.94
CA ASN A 8 -27.89 3.79 3.41
C ASN A 8 -27.37 4.96 4.28
N LEU A 9 -26.16 4.88 4.81
CA LEU A 9 -25.37 6.12 4.98
C LEU A 9 -24.84 6.61 3.61
N TYR A 10 -24.28 5.69 2.83
CA TYR A 10 -23.65 5.98 1.53
C TYR A 10 -24.65 6.23 0.37
N ASN A 11 -25.69 5.40 0.25
CA ASN A 11 -26.71 5.56 -0.79
C ASN A 11 -27.59 6.82 -0.60
N THR A 12 -27.71 7.34 0.63
CA THR A 12 -28.44 8.58 0.92
C THR A 12 -27.60 9.80 0.52
N TYR A 13 -26.29 9.78 0.79
CA TYR A 13 -25.32 10.76 0.30
C TYR A 13 -25.36 10.86 -1.24
N TYR A 14 -25.31 9.72 -1.94
CA TYR A 14 -25.31 9.68 -3.41
C TYR A 14 -26.58 10.28 -4.06
N LYS A 15 -27.75 10.09 -3.43
CA LYS A 15 -29.03 10.67 -3.93
C LYS A 15 -29.15 12.18 -3.71
N SER A 16 -28.35 12.76 -2.81
CA SER A 16 -28.39 14.19 -2.45
C SER A 16 -27.35 15.06 -3.19
N ARG A 17 -26.51 14.46 -4.04
CA ARG A 17 -25.38 15.11 -4.73
C ARG A 17 -25.76 16.19 -5.76
N GLU A 18 -27.05 16.41 -6.05
CA GLU A 18 -27.48 17.43 -7.02
C GLU A 18 -27.27 18.89 -6.55
N LYS A 19 -27.01 19.16 -5.27
CA LYS A 19 -26.76 20.53 -4.78
C LYS A 19 -25.86 20.58 -3.56
N LEU A 20 -24.57 20.36 -3.76
CA LEU A 20 -23.55 21.01 -2.93
C LEU A 20 -22.57 21.65 -3.91
N ASP A 21 -22.64 22.98 -3.98
CA ASP A 21 -21.72 23.79 -4.76
C ASP A 21 -20.30 23.33 -4.44
N VAL A 22 -19.64 22.78 -5.46
CA VAL A 22 -18.21 22.52 -5.46
C VAL A 22 -17.55 23.83 -5.04
N LEU A 23 -16.90 23.84 -3.87
CA LEU A 23 -15.97 24.91 -3.55
C LEU A 23 -14.95 24.92 -4.70
N PRO A 24 -14.87 25.99 -5.50
CA PRO A 24 -13.93 26.03 -6.59
C PRO A 24 -12.53 25.86 -6.02
N ILE A 25 -11.66 25.13 -6.74
CA ILE A 25 -10.24 24.94 -6.41
C ILE A 25 -9.53 26.27 -6.08
N GLU A 26 -10.09 27.39 -6.57
CA GLU A 26 -9.67 28.77 -6.27
C GLU A 26 -9.78 29.17 -4.78
N VAL A 27 -10.56 28.46 -3.95
CA VAL A 27 -10.60 28.68 -2.48
C VAL A 27 -9.37 28.09 -1.78
N PHE A 28 -8.60 27.24 -2.47
CA PHE A 28 -7.32 26.69 -2.00
C PHE A 28 -6.12 27.33 -2.72
N GLU A 29 -6.20 28.60 -3.11
CA GLU A 29 -4.99 29.35 -3.40
C GLU A 29 -4.13 29.42 -2.12
N ILE A 30 -3.10 28.59 -2.09
CA ILE A 30 -2.00 28.68 -1.13
C ILE A 30 -1.53 30.13 -1.13
N ASP A 31 -1.55 30.78 0.03
CA ASP A 31 -1.00 32.12 0.21
C ASP A 31 0.50 32.11 -0.12
N LYS A 32 0.83 32.46 -1.37
CA LYS A 32 2.20 32.53 -1.87
C LYS A 32 2.98 33.71 -1.28
N SER A 33 2.36 34.58 -0.49
CA SER A 33 3.05 35.73 0.11
C SER A 33 4.10 35.32 1.16
N ASN A 34 3.97 34.11 1.72
CA ASN A 34 4.93 33.50 2.65
C ASN A 34 5.80 32.40 2.01
N ILE A 35 5.63 32.12 0.72
CA ILE A 35 6.56 31.26 0.00
C ILE A 35 7.77 32.12 -0.34
N THR A 36 8.88 31.90 0.35
CA THR A 36 10.19 32.39 -0.08
C THR A 36 10.41 31.93 -1.51
N LYS A 37 10.30 32.88 -2.45
CA LYS A 37 10.74 32.68 -3.83
C LYS A 37 12.21 32.31 -3.76
N ASP A 38 12.51 31.04 -4.01
CA ASP A 38 13.85 30.67 -4.44
C ASP A 38 14.15 31.55 -5.65
N LYS A 39 15.14 32.42 -5.48
CA LYS A 39 15.66 33.26 -6.55
C LYS A 39 15.95 32.36 -7.74
N ASP A 40 15.50 32.80 -8.92
CA ASP A 40 15.86 32.25 -10.22
C ASP A 40 17.31 31.73 -10.21
N ILE A 41 17.47 30.42 -10.05
CA ILE A 41 18.71 29.76 -10.45
C ILE A 41 18.52 29.48 -11.93
N SER A 42 19.17 30.33 -12.70
CA SER A 42 19.32 30.25 -14.14
C SER A 42 19.57 28.83 -14.62
N ASN A 43 19.07 28.55 -15.82
CA ASN A 43 19.19 27.33 -16.63
C ASN A 43 20.63 26.85 -16.85
N ASN A 44 21.30 26.39 -15.80
CA ASN A 44 22.42 25.46 -15.86
C ASN A 44 21.97 24.17 -15.19
N ILE A 45 21.31 23.32 -15.97
CA ILE A 45 21.12 21.92 -15.61
C ILE A 45 22.51 21.28 -15.69
N GLU A 46 23.32 21.45 -14.65
CA GLU A 46 24.23 20.38 -14.24
C GLU A 46 23.31 19.20 -13.93
N THR A 47 23.36 18.18 -14.78
CA THR A 47 22.74 16.89 -14.57
C THR A 47 23.29 16.29 -13.27
N LYS A 48 22.71 16.67 -12.13
CA LYS A 48 22.91 15.95 -10.87
C LYS A 48 22.34 14.54 -11.08
N PRO A 49 23.13 13.47 -10.98
CA PRO A 49 22.65 12.13 -11.24
C PRO A 49 21.61 11.79 -10.16
N TYR A 50 20.37 11.57 -10.57
CA TYR A 50 19.37 10.88 -9.77
C TYR A 50 19.90 9.45 -9.58
N VAL A 51 20.52 9.16 -8.44
CA VAL A 51 20.92 7.82 -8.06
C VAL A 51 20.01 7.37 -6.94
N THR A 52 18.90 6.73 -7.30
CA THR A 52 18.31 5.79 -6.35
C THR A 52 19.29 4.61 -6.29
N ALA A 53 19.81 4.28 -5.10
CA ALA A 53 20.74 3.15 -4.91
C ALA A 53 20.03 1.78 -5.10
N THR A 54 18.93 1.76 -5.85
CA THR A 54 17.91 0.72 -5.93
C THR A 54 17.80 0.07 -7.31
N ASN A 55 18.59 0.48 -8.31
CA ASN A 55 18.55 -0.09 -9.66
C ASN A 55 19.19 -1.50 -9.78
N SER A 56 19.45 -2.16 -8.65
CA SER A 56 20.20 -3.40 -8.59
C SER A 56 19.23 -4.57 -8.47
N THR A 57 18.64 -4.97 -9.59
CA THR A 57 17.93 -6.25 -9.66
C THR A 57 18.96 -7.34 -9.97
N PHE A 58 19.20 -8.26 -9.04
CA PHE A 58 20.08 -9.42 -9.27
C PHE A 58 19.40 -10.56 -10.04
N ALA A 59 18.17 -10.31 -10.49
CA ALA A 59 17.29 -11.26 -11.13
C ALA A 59 17.86 -11.73 -12.48
N TYR A 60 18.81 -12.66 -12.48
CA TYR A 60 19.09 -13.51 -13.64
C TYR A 60 19.88 -14.80 -13.37
N ALA A 61 20.21 -15.18 -12.13
CA ALA A 61 21.19 -16.27 -11.96
C ALA A 61 21.08 -17.16 -10.70
N ILE A 62 19.91 -17.37 -10.08
CA ILE A 62 19.85 -18.25 -8.90
C ILE A 62 19.90 -19.76 -9.23
N LYS A 63 19.68 -20.21 -10.48
CA LYS A 63 19.74 -21.64 -10.81
C LYS A 63 20.46 -21.83 -12.15
N SER A 64 21.69 -22.34 -12.26
CA SER A 64 22.29 -23.52 -11.62
C SER A 64 23.77 -23.64 -12.03
N GLY A 65 24.64 -24.13 -11.13
CA GLY A 65 26.05 -24.46 -11.44
C GLY A 65 27.09 -23.37 -11.14
N ILE A 66 26.68 -22.24 -10.55
CA ILE A 66 27.59 -21.19 -10.07
C ILE A 66 27.97 -21.48 -8.61
N ASP A 67 29.23 -21.22 -8.25
CA ASP A 67 29.71 -21.36 -6.88
C ASP A 67 28.95 -20.39 -5.96
N LYS A 68 28.44 -20.91 -4.84
CA LYS A 68 27.68 -20.17 -3.83
C LYS A 68 28.44 -18.96 -3.28
N ASP A 69 29.77 -19.01 -3.24
CA ASP A 69 30.61 -17.95 -2.68
C ASP A 69 30.92 -16.87 -3.73
N THR A 70 30.44 -17.02 -4.96
CA THR A 70 30.64 -16.05 -6.05
C THR A 70 29.88 -14.75 -5.73
N PRO A 71 30.57 -13.59 -5.67
CA PRO A 71 29.93 -12.29 -5.46
C PRO A 71 28.97 -11.94 -6.60
N VAL A 72 27.79 -11.43 -6.24
CA VAL A 72 26.74 -11.05 -7.20
C VAL A 72 26.88 -9.59 -7.64
N TYR A 73 27.39 -8.71 -6.77
CA TYR A 73 27.55 -7.27 -7.00
C TYR A 73 28.27 -6.93 -8.33
N ASN A 74 29.36 -7.62 -8.62
CA ASN A 74 30.21 -7.36 -9.79
C ASN A 74 29.54 -7.66 -11.14
N TYR A 75 28.46 -8.43 -11.15
CA TYR A 75 27.74 -8.79 -12.37
C TYR A 75 26.61 -7.82 -12.74
N PHE A 76 26.10 -7.06 -11.76
CA PHE A 76 24.84 -6.33 -11.92
C PHE A 76 24.92 -4.82 -11.60
N ILE A 77 26.00 -4.34 -10.97
CA ILE A 77 26.16 -2.92 -10.63
C ILE A 77 27.42 -2.37 -11.29
N ASN A 78 27.24 -1.55 -12.33
CA ASN A 78 28.31 -0.76 -12.95
C ASN A 78 28.09 0.72 -12.62
N LEU A 79 28.27 1.07 -11.34
CA LEU A 79 28.31 2.47 -10.92
C LEU A 79 29.70 3.02 -11.22
N GLY A 80 29.76 4.17 -11.89
CA GLY A 80 31.05 4.86 -12.09
C GLY A 80 31.69 5.25 -10.75
N GLU A 81 33.00 5.50 -10.74
CA GLU A 81 33.76 5.86 -9.52
C GLU A 81 33.11 7.04 -8.78
N GLN A 82 32.71 8.09 -9.51
CA GLN A 82 32.06 9.28 -8.93
C GLN A 82 30.71 8.96 -8.26
N GLN A 83 29.94 8.03 -8.82
CA GLN A 83 28.66 7.62 -8.23
C GLN A 83 28.88 6.78 -6.98
N THR A 84 29.87 5.89 -7.01
CA THR A 84 30.23 5.08 -5.85
C THR A 84 30.70 5.96 -4.70
N GLU A 85 31.62 6.89 -4.96
CA GLU A 85 32.11 7.85 -3.96
C GLU A 85 30.94 8.65 -3.36
N TYR A 86 30.06 9.20 -4.20
CA TYR A 86 28.91 9.96 -3.74
C TYR A 86 27.96 9.16 -2.83
N ILE A 87 27.62 7.92 -3.19
CA ILE A 87 26.79 7.05 -2.33
C ILE A 87 27.50 6.77 -1.01
N GLU A 88 28.80 6.49 -1.04
CA GLU A 88 29.59 6.17 0.15
C GLU A 88 29.76 7.35 1.10
N THR A 89 29.84 8.58 0.58
CA THR A 89 29.99 9.80 1.39
C THR A 89 28.65 10.40 1.84
N GLU A 90 27.70 10.54 0.91
CA GLU A 90 26.45 11.28 1.11
C GLU A 90 25.22 10.37 1.28
N GLY A 91 25.22 9.18 0.67
CA GLY A 91 24.04 8.32 0.56
C GLY A 91 23.40 7.97 1.90
N LYS A 92 24.21 7.68 2.92
CA LYS A 92 23.75 7.39 4.29
C LYS A 92 22.92 8.51 4.94
N TYR A 93 23.10 9.75 4.50
CA TYR A 93 22.42 10.93 5.07
C TYR A 93 21.19 11.33 4.25
N LEU A 94 21.25 11.12 2.94
CA LEU A 94 20.17 11.47 2.01
C LEU A 94 19.04 10.45 2.05
N ASP A 95 19.41 9.17 2.04
CA ASP A 95 18.48 8.05 2.07
C ASP A 95 19.11 6.84 2.82
N PRO A 96 18.94 6.79 4.14
CA PRO A 96 19.48 5.70 4.95
C PRO A 96 18.97 4.31 4.55
N ASN A 97 17.74 4.22 4.04
CA ASN A 97 17.13 2.95 3.66
C ASN A 97 17.75 2.46 2.36
N ALA A 98 17.80 3.29 1.31
CA ALA A 98 18.48 2.94 0.07
C ALA A 98 19.98 2.65 0.30
N TYR A 99 20.64 3.39 1.19
CA TYR A 99 22.03 3.12 1.57
C TYR A 99 22.22 1.75 2.26
N SER A 100 21.27 1.35 3.13
CA SER A 100 21.32 0.04 3.79
C SER A 100 21.21 -1.12 2.79
N TRP A 101 20.33 -1.00 1.79
CA TRP A 101 20.23 -1.95 0.68
C TRP A 101 21.51 -1.97 -0.16
N TYR A 102 22.07 -0.80 -0.47
CA TYR A 102 23.34 -0.72 -1.19
C TYR A 102 24.48 -1.48 -0.48
N GLN A 103 24.61 -1.32 0.83
CA GLN A 103 25.63 -2.04 1.60
C GLN A 103 25.38 -3.55 1.64
N SER A 104 24.12 -4.00 1.77
CA SER A 104 23.79 -5.42 1.76
C SER A 104 24.10 -6.05 0.40
N HIS A 105 23.81 -5.34 -0.68
CA HIS A 105 24.10 -5.73 -2.05
C HIS A 105 25.60 -5.90 -2.34
N LYS A 106 26.49 -5.07 -1.77
CA LYS A 106 27.96 -5.19 -1.92
C LYS A 106 28.53 -6.52 -1.42
N ILE A 107 27.88 -7.13 -0.44
CA ILE A 107 28.33 -8.39 0.19
C ILE A 107 27.49 -9.59 -0.25
N ALA A 108 26.62 -9.42 -1.26
CA ALA A 108 25.78 -10.49 -1.77
C ALA A 108 26.61 -11.52 -2.56
N THR A 109 26.33 -12.80 -2.28
CA THR A 109 26.85 -14.00 -2.94
C THR A 109 25.67 -14.89 -3.30
N TYR A 110 25.80 -15.79 -4.27
CA TYR A 110 24.69 -16.70 -4.61
C TYR A 110 24.20 -17.55 -3.42
N GLY A 111 25.08 -17.82 -2.44
CA GLY A 111 24.75 -18.59 -1.25
C GLY A 111 24.00 -17.81 -0.15
N ASN A 112 23.94 -16.48 -0.21
CA ASN A 112 23.31 -15.65 0.83
C ASN A 112 22.23 -14.69 0.31
N LEU A 113 21.76 -14.87 -0.93
CA LEU A 113 20.72 -14.03 -1.53
C LEU A 113 19.41 -14.03 -0.74
N TYR A 114 19.06 -15.16 -0.11
CA TYR A 114 17.86 -15.29 0.74
C TYR A 114 18.21 -15.48 2.23
N GLU A 115 19.30 -14.87 2.69
CA GLU A 115 19.70 -14.91 4.10
C GLU A 115 18.54 -14.47 5.01
N ASP A 116 18.25 -15.27 6.04
CA ASP A 116 17.17 -15.08 7.01
C ASP A 116 15.79 -14.76 6.38
N ALA A 117 15.53 -15.20 5.13
CA ALA A 117 14.36 -14.77 4.35
C ALA A 117 13.59 -15.95 3.72
N LYS A 118 13.36 -17.00 4.51
CA LYS A 118 12.76 -18.25 4.03
C LYS A 118 11.35 -18.06 3.45
N ASP A 119 10.53 -17.19 4.03
CA ASP A 119 9.17 -16.93 3.54
C ASP A 119 9.23 -16.27 2.15
N PHE A 120 10.12 -15.30 1.97
CA PHE A 120 10.39 -14.66 0.69
C PHE A 120 10.92 -15.64 -0.37
N GLU A 121 11.92 -16.45 0.00
CA GLU A 121 12.49 -17.48 -0.89
C GLU A 121 11.40 -18.44 -1.38
N ASN A 122 10.61 -19.00 -0.46
CA ASN A 122 9.52 -19.91 -0.80
C ASN A 122 8.48 -19.24 -1.69
N PHE A 123 8.15 -17.97 -1.42
CA PHE A 123 7.18 -17.23 -2.21
C PHE A 123 7.66 -17.06 -3.67
N VAL A 124 8.91 -16.63 -3.85
CA VAL A 124 9.53 -16.51 -5.19
C VAL A 124 9.59 -17.86 -5.89
N ASP A 125 10.05 -18.90 -5.20
CA ASP A 125 10.13 -20.26 -5.75
C ASP A 125 8.76 -20.80 -6.19
N ASN A 126 7.71 -20.55 -5.39
CA ASN A 126 6.35 -20.96 -5.72
C ASN A 126 5.84 -20.25 -6.99
N LEU A 127 6.10 -18.96 -7.15
CA LEU A 127 5.74 -18.23 -8.37
C LEU A 127 6.52 -18.75 -9.59
N MET A 128 7.82 -19.02 -9.43
CA MET A 128 8.62 -19.60 -10.51
C MET A 128 8.12 -21.00 -10.91
N GLN A 129 7.69 -21.83 -9.96
CA GLN A 129 7.06 -23.13 -10.24
C GLN A 129 5.74 -22.99 -11.00
N GLN A 130 5.01 -21.88 -10.82
CA GLN A 130 3.81 -21.55 -11.59
C GLN A 130 4.11 -20.98 -12.99
N GLY A 131 5.39 -20.83 -13.36
CA GLY A 131 5.82 -20.40 -14.69
C GLY A 131 6.22 -18.92 -14.79
N TYR A 132 6.24 -18.18 -13.68
CA TYR A 132 6.76 -16.80 -13.68
C TYR A 132 8.27 -16.80 -13.96
N LYS A 133 8.74 -15.78 -14.69
CA LYS A 133 10.17 -15.50 -14.76
C LYS A 133 10.64 -15.00 -13.39
N GLU A 134 11.89 -15.26 -13.06
CA GLU A 134 12.48 -14.85 -11.78
C GLU A 134 12.31 -13.35 -11.48
N ASN A 135 12.53 -12.48 -12.47
CA ASN A 135 12.32 -11.04 -12.30
C ASN A 135 10.86 -10.69 -11.99
N ASP A 136 9.91 -11.36 -12.63
CA ASP A 136 8.47 -11.15 -12.38
C ASP A 136 8.08 -11.68 -11.00
N ALA A 137 8.67 -12.81 -10.57
CA ALA A 137 8.44 -13.38 -9.25
C ALA A 137 9.03 -12.52 -8.14
N LEU A 138 10.25 -11.99 -8.32
CA LEU A 138 10.88 -11.05 -7.38
C LEU A 138 10.10 -9.74 -7.32
N GLY A 139 9.73 -9.17 -8.47
CA GLY A 139 8.88 -7.97 -8.51
C GLY A 139 7.53 -8.19 -7.83
N ARG A 140 6.95 -9.38 -7.94
CA ARG A 140 5.73 -9.73 -7.22
C ARG A 140 5.96 -9.87 -5.71
N ALA A 141 7.08 -10.47 -5.29
CA ALA A 141 7.44 -10.59 -3.89
C ALA A 141 7.67 -9.21 -3.22
N THR A 142 8.27 -8.24 -3.92
CA THR A 142 8.43 -6.88 -3.38
C THR A 142 7.09 -6.20 -3.14
N VAL A 143 6.10 -6.40 -4.01
CA VAL A 143 4.73 -5.87 -3.81
C VAL A 143 4.11 -6.41 -2.52
N TYR A 144 4.24 -7.71 -2.24
CA TYR A 144 3.68 -8.32 -1.02
C TYR A 144 4.46 -7.87 0.23
N ALA A 145 5.78 -7.75 0.12
CA ALA A 145 6.62 -7.25 1.19
C ALA A 145 6.29 -5.78 1.55
N LYS A 146 6.13 -4.90 0.55
CA LYS A 146 5.68 -3.50 0.73
C LYS A 146 4.32 -3.39 1.41
N ALA A 147 3.43 -4.32 1.12
CA ALA A 147 2.13 -4.39 1.77
C ALA A 147 2.19 -4.93 3.22
N GLY A 148 3.34 -5.43 3.71
CA GLY A 148 3.43 -6.11 5.01
C GLY A 148 2.77 -7.50 5.01
N LEU A 149 2.67 -8.13 3.85
CA LEU A 149 2.05 -9.45 3.64
C LEU A 149 3.08 -10.57 3.46
N LEU A 150 4.35 -10.23 3.23
CA LEU A 150 5.46 -11.16 3.06
C LEU A 150 6.65 -10.71 3.90
N ASP A 151 7.14 -11.59 4.77
CA ASP A 151 8.40 -11.35 5.48
C ASP A 151 9.57 -11.55 4.52
N TYR A 152 10.38 -10.51 4.34
CA TYR A 152 11.52 -10.51 3.43
C TYR A 152 12.87 -10.66 4.12
N GLY A 153 12.91 -10.68 5.46
CA GLY A 153 14.13 -10.86 6.23
C GLY A 153 15.32 -10.04 5.72
N LYS A 154 16.45 -10.71 5.58
CA LYS A 154 17.74 -10.12 5.18
C LYS A 154 18.15 -10.47 3.74
N GLN A 155 17.17 -10.77 2.89
CA GLN A 155 17.42 -11.07 1.48
C GLN A 155 18.15 -9.92 0.78
N LYS A 156 18.96 -10.27 -0.21
CA LYS A 156 19.80 -9.34 -1.00
C LYS A 156 19.52 -9.48 -2.50
N ALA A 157 18.43 -10.15 -2.87
CA ALA A 157 18.06 -10.44 -4.26
C ALA A 157 17.41 -9.23 -4.97
N ILE A 158 16.65 -8.42 -4.23
CA ILE A 158 16.00 -7.22 -4.78
C ILE A 158 15.72 -6.19 -3.68
N SER A 159 15.96 -4.90 -3.93
CA SER A 159 15.58 -3.84 -2.98
C SER A 159 14.06 -3.73 -2.82
N ILE A 160 13.61 -3.46 -1.60
CA ILE A 160 12.19 -3.22 -1.28
C ILE A 160 11.99 -1.76 -0.85
N ASP A 161 12.39 -0.84 -1.72
CA ASP A 161 12.27 0.61 -1.51
C ASP A 161 10.80 1.03 -1.32
N PRO A 162 10.43 1.89 -0.34
CA PRO A 162 11.29 2.69 0.54
C PRO A 162 11.64 2.02 1.87
N LEU A 163 11.38 0.73 2.05
CA LEU A 163 11.62 0.04 3.31
C LEU A 163 13.12 -0.18 3.57
N ALA A 164 13.50 -0.23 4.84
CA ALA A 164 14.87 -0.52 5.23
C ALA A 164 15.26 -1.97 4.90
N TYR A 165 16.55 -2.21 4.71
CA TYR A 165 17.08 -3.57 4.77
C TYR A 165 16.87 -4.14 6.18
N ASP A 166 16.40 -5.39 6.30
CA ASP A 166 16.03 -6.00 7.58
C ASP A 166 14.94 -5.21 8.33
N ASP A 167 13.87 -4.83 7.62
CA ASP A 167 12.77 -4.07 8.22
C ASP A 167 12.17 -4.80 9.42
N LYS A 168 11.81 -4.01 10.43
CA LYS A 168 11.33 -4.49 11.73
C LYS A 168 9.81 -4.69 11.76
N LYS A 169 9.18 -4.89 10.60
CA LYS A 169 7.73 -5.06 10.41
C LYS A 169 6.95 -3.84 10.87
N GLN A 170 7.43 -2.65 10.52
CA GLN A 170 6.86 -1.37 10.97
C GLN A 170 6.00 -0.67 9.89
N HIS A 171 5.39 -1.45 9.00
CA HIS A 171 4.64 -0.95 7.85
C HIS A 171 3.47 -1.86 7.44
N GLY A 172 2.57 -1.33 6.61
CA GLY A 172 1.51 -2.07 5.94
C GLY A 172 0.64 -2.92 6.89
N PHE A 173 0.29 -4.12 6.44
CA PHE A 173 -0.50 -5.09 7.21
C PHE A 173 0.21 -5.71 8.43
N HIS A 174 1.44 -5.32 8.74
CA HIS A 174 2.01 -5.61 10.06
C HIS A 174 1.42 -4.74 11.17
N LEU A 175 0.90 -3.55 10.81
CA LEU A 175 0.30 -2.59 11.73
C LEU A 175 -1.23 -2.62 11.74
N ILE A 176 -1.85 -3.46 10.91
CA ILE A 176 -3.31 -3.57 10.75
C ILE A 176 -3.76 -4.96 11.15
N ASP A 177 -4.47 -5.05 12.27
CA ASP A 177 -5.17 -6.23 12.74
C ASP A 177 -6.62 -6.24 12.25
N ASN A 178 -6.80 -6.45 10.95
CA ASN A 178 -8.12 -6.63 10.34
C ASN A 178 -8.08 -7.86 9.42
N PRO A 179 -8.38 -9.06 9.97
CA PRO A 179 -8.26 -10.30 9.20
C PRO A 179 -9.13 -10.35 7.94
N PRO A 180 -10.41 -9.90 7.94
CA PRO A 180 -11.21 -9.83 6.72
C PRO A 180 -10.58 -8.94 5.64
N LEU A 181 -10.05 -7.77 6.01
CA LEU A 181 -9.39 -6.87 5.05
C LEU A 181 -8.10 -7.48 4.52
N LYS A 182 -7.25 -8.02 5.40
CA LYS A 182 -5.99 -8.67 5.02
C LYS A 182 -6.23 -9.81 4.03
N LYS A 183 -7.24 -10.64 4.28
CA LYS A 183 -7.62 -11.74 3.39
C LYS A 183 -8.16 -11.23 2.05
N ALA A 184 -9.05 -10.24 2.07
CA ALA A 184 -9.58 -9.64 0.84
C ALA A 184 -8.46 -9.01 0.00
N PHE A 185 -7.50 -8.34 0.63
CA PHE A 185 -6.36 -7.73 -0.06
C PHE A 185 -5.46 -8.78 -0.70
N LEU A 186 -5.16 -9.89 -0.01
CA LEU A 186 -4.44 -11.03 -0.59
C LEU A 186 -5.16 -11.62 -1.81
N GLU A 187 -6.46 -11.92 -1.69
CA GLU A 187 -7.28 -12.45 -2.79
C GLU A 187 -7.30 -11.47 -3.98
N THR A 188 -7.35 -10.17 -3.71
CA THR A 188 -7.27 -9.13 -4.74
C THR A 188 -5.92 -9.14 -5.41
N LEU A 189 -4.81 -9.07 -4.66
CA LEU A 189 -3.48 -9.10 -5.25
C LEU A 189 -3.33 -10.32 -6.15
N ASP A 190 -3.64 -11.53 -5.65
CA ASP A 190 -3.54 -12.79 -6.40
C ASP A 190 -4.28 -12.78 -7.75
N SER A 191 -5.33 -11.98 -7.89
CA SER A 191 -6.12 -11.85 -9.13
C SER A 191 -5.56 -10.83 -10.14
N LEU A 192 -4.66 -9.95 -9.71
CA LEU A 192 -4.12 -8.85 -10.51
C LEU A 192 -2.78 -9.20 -11.16
N ASP A 193 -2.49 -8.59 -12.30
CA ASP A 193 -1.15 -8.59 -12.88
C ASP A 193 -0.14 -7.79 -12.01
N ASN A 194 1.16 -7.97 -12.26
CA ASN A 194 2.22 -7.35 -11.46
C ASN A 194 2.19 -5.82 -11.44
N VAL A 195 1.81 -5.18 -12.56
CA VAL A 195 1.77 -3.71 -12.65
C VAL A 195 0.59 -3.19 -11.85
N THR A 196 -0.59 -3.77 -12.04
CA THR A 196 -1.80 -3.34 -11.34
C THR A 196 -1.71 -3.63 -9.83
N ALA A 197 -1.15 -4.77 -9.43
CA ALA A 197 -0.91 -5.08 -8.02
C ALA A 197 0.05 -4.09 -7.36
N SER A 198 1.13 -3.73 -8.05
CA SER A 198 2.08 -2.72 -7.58
C SER A 198 1.42 -1.35 -7.41
N GLN A 199 0.59 -0.94 -8.38
CA GLN A 199 -0.17 0.31 -8.31
C GLN A 199 -1.14 0.33 -7.12
N LEU A 200 -1.84 -0.77 -6.86
CA LEU A 200 -2.75 -0.87 -5.72
C LEU A 200 -2.00 -0.75 -4.40
N VAL A 201 -0.91 -1.51 -4.23
CA VAL A 201 -0.08 -1.44 -3.00
C VAL A 201 0.50 -0.04 -2.82
N ALA A 202 1.00 0.58 -3.89
CA ALA A 202 1.49 1.94 -3.82
C ALA A 202 0.39 2.94 -3.42
N ASN A 203 -0.84 2.81 -3.96
CA ASN A 203 -1.95 3.70 -3.59
C ASN A 203 -2.38 3.57 -2.12
N PHE A 204 -2.19 2.39 -1.51
CA PHE A 204 -2.43 2.19 -0.09
C PHE A 204 -1.24 2.65 0.76
N PHE A 205 -0.03 2.21 0.45
CA PHE A 205 1.08 2.21 1.40
C PHE A 205 2.30 3.04 0.99
N GLU A 206 2.39 3.56 -0.24
CA GLU A 206 3.52 4.38 -0.68
C GLU A 206 3.12 5.82 -1.03
N ASP A 207 3.75 6.78 -0.36
CA ASP A 207 3.60 8.20 -0.66
C ASP A 207 4.25 8.56 -2.00
N PHE A 208 3.42 8.97 -2.96
CA PHE A 208 3.80 10.01 -3.91
C PHE A 208 3.62 11.39 -3.23
N PRO A 209 4.58 12.30 -3.42
CA PRO A 209 5.63 12.63 -2.46
C PRO A 209 5.14 13.50 -1.29
N ASN A 210 5.24 13.03 -0.04
CA ASN A 210 5.75 13.81 1.11
C ASN A 210 5.72 12.97 2.38
N LYS A 211 6.79 13.11 3.17
CA LYS A 211 7.10 12.34 4.38
C LYS A 211 6.12 12.63 5.55
N VAL A 212 5.01 11.89 5.72
CA VAL A 212 4.29 11.72 7.01
C VAL A 212 3.45 10.40 6.99
N PRO A 213 2.91 9.86 8.11
CA PRO A 213 2.83 8.41 8.37
C PRO A 213 1.77 7.67 7.53
N THR A 214 2.19 6.66 6.76
CA THR A 214 1.38 5.69 5.99
C THR A 214 0.10 6.28 5.39
N ALA A 215 0.19 6.82 4.16
CA ALA A 215 -0.91 7.37 3.35
C ALA A 215 -2.32 6.80 3.66
N PHE A 216 -2.45 5.48 3.78
CA PHE A 216 -3.71 4.81 4.12
C PHE A 216 -4.40 5.31 5.40
N GLN A 217 -3.68 5.42 6.52
CA GLN A 217 -4.27 5.80 7.81
C GLN A 217 -4.69 7.27 7.83
N GLU A 218 -3.94 8.14 7.15
CA GLU A 218 -4.30 9.53 6.96
C GLU A 218 -5.54 9.67 6.06
N LEU A 219 -5.60 8.93 4.95
CA LEU A 219 -6.77 8.90 4.07
C LEU A 219 -8.02 8.40 4.81
N LEU A 220 -7.89 7.36 5.64
CA LEU A 220 -8.99 6.89 6.49
C LEU A 220 -9.42 7.94 7.52
N SER A 221 -8.46 8.66 8.11
CA SER A 221 -8.75 9.72 9.09
C SER A 221 -9.49 10.89 8.43
N GLN A 222 -9.05 11.32 7.24
CA GLN A 222 -9.73 12.34 6.44
C GLN A 222 -11.14 11.91 6.03
N PHE A 223 -11.30 10.65 5.63
CA PHE A 223 -12.61 10.08 5.34
C PHE A 223 -13.52 10.07 6.57
N GLY A 224 -12.98 9.76 7.75
CA GLY A 224 -13.71 9.85 9.01
C GLY A 224 -14.20 11.27 9.33
N ILE A 225 -13.37 12.29 9.13
CA ILE A 225 -13.79 13.69 9.31
C ILE A 225 -14.98 14.02 8.40
N LYS A 226 -14.89 13.70 7.10
CA LYS A 226 -15.99 13.90 6.15
C LYS A 226 -17.26 13.15 6.57
N LEU A 227 -17.12 11.93 7.07
CA LEU A 227 -18.24 11.11 7.53
C LEU A 227 -18.95 11.75 8.74
N GLU A 228 -18.20 12.32 9.68
CA GLU A 228 -18.78 13.00 10.84
C GLU A 228 -19.43 14.35 10.47
N GLU A 229 -18.81 15.14 9.59
CA GLU A 229 -19.41 16.38 9.05
C GLU A 229 -20.76 16.08 8.37
N LEU A 230 -20.85 14.99 7.61
CA LEU A 230 -22.10 14.54 6.99
C LEU A 230 -23.16 14.11 8.01
N LYS A 231 -22.78 13.50 9.13
CA LYS A 231 -23.74 13.13 10.20
C LYS A 231 -24.39 14.36 10.82
N GLU A 232 -23.69 15.49 10.92
CA GLU A 232 -24.28 16.72 11.45
C GLU A 232 -25.46 17.21 10.62
N THR A 233 -25.50 16.88 9.32
CA THR A 233 -26.60 17.24 8.42
C THR A 233 -27.77 16.26 8.43
N GLN A 234 -27.65 15.11 9.11
CA GLN A 234 -28.68 14.07 9.18
C GLN A 234 -29.62 14.26 10.36
N SER A 235 -30.85 13.76 10.23
CA SER A 235 -31.81 13.69 11.33
C SER A 235 -31.30 12.77 12.44
N GLU A 236 -31.67 13.03 13.70
CA GLU A 236 -31.19 12.23 14.84
C GLU A 236 -31.48 10.72 14.71
N GLU A 237 -32.55 10.36 14.00
CA GLU A 237 -32.96 8.97 13.77
C GLU A 237 -32.09 8.24 12.72
N GLU A 238 -31.39 8.97 11.86
CA GLU A 238 -30.55 8.43 10.78
C GLU A 238 -29.05 8.38 11.14
N ARG A 239 -28.65 9.06 12.22
CA ARG A 239 -27.24 9.12 12.64
C ARG A 239 -26.78 7.76 13.15
N SER A 240 -25.64 7.30 12.63
CA SER A 240 -24.95 6.15 13.23
C SER A 240 -24.64 6.45 14.70
N LYS A 241 -24.87 5.47 15.57
CA LYS A 241 -24.51 5.54 16.99
C LYS A 241 -23.01 5.48 17.25
N PHE A 242 -22.22 5.15 16.24
CA PHE A 242 -20.77 5.02 16.32
C PHE A 242 -20.07 6.17 15.59
N THR A 243 -18.95 6.63 16.13
CA THR A 243 -18.05 7.59 15.50
C THR A 243 -16.86 6.86 14.89
N PHE A 244 -16.49 7.20 13.66
CA PHE A 244 -15.32 6.60 13.02
C PHE A 244 -14.06 7.38 13.39
N THR A 245 -13.11 6.73 14.05
CA THR A 245 -11.88 7.35 14.54
C THR A 245 -10.69 7.13 13.60
N GLY A 246 -10.90 6.43 12.48
CA GLY A 246 -9.83 5.94 11.61
C GLY A 246 -9.25 4.60 12.05
N ASP A 247 -9.54 4.11 13.26
CA ASP A 247 -9.09 2.77 13.69
C ASP A 247 -9.95 1.70 13.01
N ILE A 248 -9.28 0.82 12.27
CA ILE A 248 -9.89 -0.25 11.48
C ILE A 248 -9.59 -1.64 12.05
N ASN A 249 -8.90 -1.71 13.18
CA ASN A 249 -8.56 -2.98 13.79
C ASN A 249 -9.81 -3.68 14.35
N ILE A 250 -9.81 -5.01 14.28
CA ILE A 250 -10.93 -5.87 14.61
C ILE A 250 -10.47 -6.83 15.71
N ASN A 251 -11.02 -6.68 16.92
CA ASN A 251 -10.80 -7.64 18.00
C ASN A 251 -12.07 -8.43 18.35
N GLU A 252 -11.91 -9.54 19.08
CA GLU A 252 -13.02 -10.42 19.43
C GLU A 252 -14.02 -9.79 20.42
N GLN A 253 -13.55 -8.85 21.25
CA GLN A 253 -14.35 -8.20 22.30
C GLN A 253 -15.33 -7.16 21.76
N MET A 254 -15.10 -6.63 20.56
CA MET A 254 -16.01 -5.71 19.88
C MET A 254 -17.35 -6.40 19.57
N SER A 255 -18.45 -5.64 19.57
CA SER A 255 -19.75 -6.18 19.15
C SER A 255 -19.77 -6.45 17.65
N LEU A 256 -20.63 -7.38 17.22
CA LEU A 256 -20.86 -7.64 15.79
C LEU A 256 -21.32 -6.37 15.05
N GLU A 257 -22.10 -5.54 15.72
CA GLU A 257 -22.59 -4.28 15.18
C GLU A 257 -21.47 -3.26 14.96
N TYR A 258 -20.48 -3.21 15.85
CA TYR A 258 -19.31 -2.35 15.68
C TYR A 258 -18.36 -2.88 14.60
N HIS A 259 -18.20 -4.21 14.50
CA HIS A 259 -17.49 -4.82 13.36
C HIS A 259 -18.13 -4.44 12.03
N ASN A 260 -19.46 -4.58 11.92
CA ASN A 260 -20.19 -4.18 10.73
C ASN A 260 -20.06 -2.68 10.43
N PHE A 261 -20.07 -1.83 11.46
CA PHE A 261 -19.81 -0.41 11.28
C PHE A 261 -18.43 -0.14 10.65
N ILE A 262 -17.36 -0.79 11.12
CA ILE A 262 -16.02 -0.67 10.52
C ILE A 262 -16.02 -1.20 9.08
N PHE A 263 -16.64 -2.34 8.83
CA PHE A 263 -16.71 -2.94 7.50
C PHE A 263 -17.46 -2.06 6.49
N ASP A 264 -18.65 -1.59 6.86
CA ASP A 264 -19.48 -0.70 6.03
C ASP A 264 -18.73 0.62 5.76
N THR A 265 -18.01 1.15 6.76
CA THR A 265 -17.19 2.36 6.61
C THR A 265 -16.03 2.15 5.63
N LEU A 266 -15.32 1.02 5.73
CA LEU A 266 -14.25 0.67 4.82
C LEU A 266 -14.74 0.44 3.38
N ILE A 267 -15.89 -0.20 3.20
CA ILE A 267 -16.52 -0.35 1.88
C ILE A 267 -16.81 1.03 1.29
N GLY A 268 -17.44 1.92 2.06
CA GLY A 268 -17.71 3.30 1.63
C GLY A 268 -16.45 4.08 1.30
N PHE A 269 -15.37 3.88 2.07
CA PHE A 269 -14.06 4.46 1.76
C PHE A 269 -13.53 3.97 0.41
N PHE A 270 -13.56 2.67 0.13
CA PHE A 270 -13.09 2.15 -1.16
C PHE A 270 -13.96 2.60 -2.33
N GLU A 271 -15.28 2.69 -2.15
CA GLU A 271 -16.20 3.24 -3.15
C GLU A 271 -15.92 4.73 -3.43
N ASP A 272 -15.57 5.52 -2.40
CA ASP A 272 -15.11 6.92 -2.56
C ASP A 272 -13.79 7.01 -3.35
N ARG A 273 -12.86 6.05 -3.13
CA ARG A 273 -11.61 5.95 -3.90
C ARG A 273 -11.88 5.67 -5.38
N VAL A 274 -12.82 4.80 -5.71
CA VAL A 274 -13.24 4.53 -7.10
C VAL A 274 -13.71 5.83 -7.76
N ILE A 275 -14.65 6.54 -7.13
CA ILE A 275 -15.19 7.80 -7.67
C ILE A 275 -14.09 8.85 -7.87
N PHE A 276 -13.19 8.99 -6.91
CA PHE A 276 -12.06 9.90 -7.02
C PHE A 276 -11.19 9.61 -8.25
N LEU A 277 -10.94 8.32 -8.54
CA LEU A 277 -10.15 7.92 -9.71
C LEU A 277 -10.89 8.20 -11.02
N GLU A 278 -12.22 8.02 -11.05
CA GLU A 278 -13.06 8.36 -12.21
C GLU A 278 -13.00 9.86 -12.52
N GLU A 279 -13.20 10.71 -11.49
CA GLU A 279 -13.13 12.16 -11.65
C GLU A 279 -11.73 12.64 -12.09
N LEU A 280 -10.68 11.94 -11.68
CA LEU A 280 -9.30 12.22 -12.09
C LEU A 280 -9.07 11.82 -13.56
N GLU A 281 -9.60 10.66 -13.96
CA GLU A 281 -9.52 10.15 -15.34
C GLU A 281 -10.27 11.05 -16.32
N GLU A 282 -11.46 11.54 -15.96
CA GLU A 282 -12.23 12.50 -16.77
C GLU A 282 -11.43 13.79 -17.05
N LYS A 283 -10.67 14.26 -16.06
CA LYS A 283 -9.82 15.46 -16.19
C LYS A 283 -8.53 15.16 -16.94
N LYS A 284 -7.97 13.96 -16.77
CA LYS A 284 -6.70 13.54 -17.33
C LYS A 284 -6.70 12.04 -17.63
N PRO A 285 -7.11 11.64 -18.85
CA PRO A 285 -7.19 10.23 -19.22
C PRO A 285 -5.85 9.53 -19.08
N ASP A 286 -5.84 8.42 -18.35
CA ASP A 286 -4.66 7.59 -18.09
C ASP A 286 -5.11 6.16 -17.80
N SER A 287 -4.73 5.20 -18.65
CA SER A 287 -5.15 3.80 -18.52
C SER A 287 -4.72 3.14 -17.20
N ARG A 288 -3.76 3.73 -16.48
CA ARG A 288 -3.37 3.28 -15.14
C ARG A 288 -4.46 3.57 -14.10
N LEU A 289 -5.27 4.61 -14.30
CA LEU A 289 -6.39 4.95 -13.42
C LEU A 289 -7.53 3.94 -13.59
N GLU A 290 -7.84 3.54 -14.82
CA GLU A 290 -8.81 2.47 -15.10
C GLU A 290 -8.39 1.15 -14.42
N ASN A 291 -7.13 0.73 -14.57
CA ASN A 291 -6.63 -0.48 -13.93
C ASN A 291 -6.75 -0.41 -12.40
N LEU A 292 -6.41 0.73 -11.81
CA LEU A 292 -6.49 0.93 -10.37
C LEU A 292 -7.95 0.93 -9.88
N ARG A 293 -8.88 1.53 -10.64
CA ARG A 293 -10.32 1.43 -10.35
C ARG A 293 -10.79 -0.02 -10.35
N ASN A 294 -10.48 -0.77 -11.40
CA ASN A 294 -10.85 -2.18 -11.50
C ASN A 294 -10.27 -2.99 -10.32
N ALA A 295 -9.05 -2.66 -9.87
CA ALA A 295 -8.45 -3.27 -8.69
C ALA A 295 -9.22 -2.94 -7.39
N TYR A 296 -9.70 -1.71 -7.24
CA TYR A 296 -10.58 -1.32 -6.13
C TYR A 296 -11.92 -2.05 -6.17
N ASP A 297 -12.54 -2.19 -7.33
CA ASP A 297 -13.80 -2.93 -7.48
C ASP A 297 -13.63 -4.40 -7.04
N ILE A 298 -12.54 -5.05 -7.45
CA ILE A 298 -12.20 -6.41 -7.01
C ILE A 298 -11.97 -6.45 -5.50
N LEU A 299 -11.26 -5.47 -4.92
CA LEU A 299 -11.07 -5.35 -3.47
C LEU A 299 -12.39 -5.21 -2.72
N ILE A 300 -13.31 -4.39 -3.21
CA ILE A 300 -14.62 -4.19 -2.61
C ILE A 300 -15.40 -5.50 -2.58
N GLU A 301 -15.45 -6.23 -3.70
CA GLU A 301 -16.18 -7.50 -3.78
C GLU A 301 -15.56 -8.59 -2.90
N ASN A 302 -14.22 -8.72 -2.92
CA ASN A 302 -13.51 -9.63 -2.04
C ASN A 302 -13.75 -9.25 -0.56
N PHE A 303 -13.75 -7.96 -0.23
CA PHE A 303 -13.97 -7.52 1.14
C PHE A 303 -15.40 -7.79 1.60
N LYS A 304 -16.42 -7.49 0.78
CA LYS A 304 -17.83 -7.82 1.05
C LYS A 304 -18.03 -9.33 1.29
N LYS A 305 -17.37 -10.17 0.50
CA LYS A 305 -17.38 -11.63 0.72
C LYS A 305 -16.74 -12.03 2.05
N ASN A 306 -15.55 -11.52 2.35
CA ASN A 306 -14.79 -11.90 3.55
C ASN A 306 -15.40 -11.37 4.85
N THR A 307 -16.07 -10.21 4.84
CA THR A 307 -16.82 -9.70 6.00
C THR A 307 -18.06 -10.54 6.29
N LYS A 308 -18.74 -11.04 5.25
CA LYS A 308 -19.86 -11.99 5.39
C LYS A 308 -19.40 -13.30 6.04
N GLU A 309 -18.31 -13.90 5.55
CA GLU A 309 -17.73 -15.13 6.12
C GLU A 309 -17.31 -14.94 7.59
N HIS A 310 -16.70 -13.79 7.91
CA HIS A 310 -16.33 -13.42 9.27
C HIS A 310 -17.56 -13.35 10.20
N ASN A 311 -18.62 -12.69 9.75
CA ASN A 311 -19.86 -12.55 10.51
C ASN A 311 -20.57 -13.88 10.74
N GLU A 312 -20.59 -14.77 9.75
CA GLU A 312 -21.13 -16.12 9.89
C GLU A 312 -20.37 -16.90 10.99
N THR A 313 -19.04 -16.86 10.96
CA THR A 313 -18.19 -17.51 11.96
C THR A 313 -18.42 -16.95 13.36
N LYS A 314 -18.44 -15.61 13.51
CA LYS A 314 -18.67 -14.95 14.80
C LYS A 314 -20.06 -15.23 15.37
N ASN A 315 -21.09 -15.29 14.52
CA ASN A 315 -22.44 -15.65 14.93
C ASN A 315 -22.51 -17.09 15.45
N ILE A 316 -21.84 -18.03 14.79
CA ILE A 316 -21.76 -19.43 15.23
C ILE A 316 -21.09 -19.49 16.62
N LEU A 317 -19.93 -18.85 16.79
CA LEU A 317 -19.22 -18.80 18.08
C LEU A 317 -20.09 -18.22 19.21
N ASN A 318 -20.79 -17.11 18.93
CA ASN A 318 -21.70 -16.49 19.89
C ASN A 318 -22.91 -17.37 20.24
N GLN A 319 -23.31 -18.31 19.38
CA GLN A 319 -24.36 -19.28 19.71
C GLN A 319 -23.83 -20.39 20.63
N TYR A 320 -22.59 -20.84 20.45
CA TYR A 320 -21.96 -21.88 21.27
C TYR A 320 -21.47 -21.37 22.64
N LEU A 321 -21.13 -20.09 22.75
CA LEU A 321 -20.63 -19.46 23.97
C LEU A 321 -21.72 -18.82 24.83
N LYS A 322 -23.00 -18.93 24.43
CA LYS A 322 -24.12 -18.54 25.29
C LYS A 322 -24.23 -19.55 26.46
N PRO A 323 -24.15 -19.09 27.72
CA PRO A 323 -24.23 -19.96 28.89
C PRO A 323 -25.59 -20.64 29.06
#